data_AF-A0A3D3NSZ9-F1
#
_entry.id   AF-A0A3D3NSZ9-F1
#
_cell.length_a   1.000
_cell.length_b   1.000
_cell.length_c   1.000
_cell.angle_alpha   90.00
_cell.angle_beta   90.00
_cell.angle_gamma   90.00
#
_symmetry.space_group_name_H-M   'P 1'
#
loop_
_entity.id
_entity.type
_entity.pdbx_description
1 polymer ?
#
loop_
_entity_poly.entity_id
_entity_poly.type
_entity_poly.pdbx_seq_one_letter_code
_entity_poly.pdbx_strand_id
1 'polypeptide(L)'
;MNSAAPIQTQDDALSLQPPLPVRRLHNFIYCQRLFYYQWVENLFEENADTIAGSHAHRNVDKPSNYEEDKKVALAEGLPEGARLRSLKLESVTLGLVGVVD
;
A
#
# COMPACT_ATOMS: atom_id res chain seq x y z
N MET A 1 -14.11 21.41 -17.03
CA MET A 1 -14.97 20.41 -16.35
C MET A 1 -14.61 19.04 -16.89
N ASN A 2 -13.59 18.39 -16.33
CA ASN A 2 -13.22 17.03 -16.75
C ASN A 2 -14.06 16.05 -15.95
N SER A 3 -15.05 15.47 -16.63
CA SER A 3 -15.82 14.34 -16.12
C SER A 3 -14.88 13.13 -16.10
N ALA A 4 -14.34 12.78 -14.92
CA ALA A 4 -13.67 11.51 -14.74
C ALA A 4 -14.75 10.44 -14.83
N ALA A 5 -14.76 9.66 -15.92
CA ALA A 5 -15.62 8.49 -16.03
C ALA A 5 -15.43 7.61 -14.77
N PRO A 6 -16.51 7.09 -14.17
CA PRO A 6 -16.38 6.22 -13.02
C PRO A 6 -15.52 5.02 -13.43
N ILE A 7 -14.46 4.75 -12.65
CA ILE A 7 -13.63 3.57 -12.82
C ILE A 7 -14.56 2.36 -12.64
N GLN A 8 -14.87 1.67 -13.74
CA GLN A 8 -15.70 0.46 -13.71
C GLN A 8 -14.81 -0.73 -13.36
N THR A 9 -14.64 -1.00 -12.08
CA THR A 9 -14.15 -2.30 -11.62
C THR A 9 -15.33 -3.26 -11.66
N GLN A 10 -15.31 -4.26 -12.55
CA GLN A 10 -16.33 -5.30 -12.54
C GLN A 10 -16.24 -6.03 -11.19
N ASP A 11 -17.26 -5.84 -10.35
CA ASP A 11 -17.25 -6.16 -8.91
C ASP A 11 -16.98 -7.64 -8.56
N ASP A 12 -17.17 -8.56 -9.51
CA ASP A 12 -17.02 -10.01 -9.27
C ASP A 12 -15.62 -10.57 -9.60
N ALA A 13 -14.88 -9.94 -10.52
CA ALA A 13 -13.59 -10.49 -10.96
C ALA A 13 -12.42 -10.06 -10.05
N LEU A 14 -12.51 -8.86 -9.46
CA LEU A 14 -11.47 -8.33 -8.57
C LEU A 14 -11.53 -8.92 -7.16
N SER A 15 -12.71 -9.34 -6.70
CA SER A 15 -12.93 -9.89 -5.35
C SER A 15 -12.17 -11.21 -5.11
N LEU A 16 -11.86 -11.94 -6.18
CA LEU A 16 -11.05 -13.18 -6.14
C LEU A 16 -9.54 -12.92 -6.15
N GLN A 17 -9.09 -11.70 -6.43
CA GLN A 17 -7.69 -11.35 -6.53
C GLN A 17 -7.21 -10.68 -5.24
N PRO A 18 -5.98 -10.95 -4.76
CA PRO A 18 -5.41 -10.21 -3.65
C PRO A 18 -5.25 -8.73 -4.04
N PRO A 19 -5.46 -7.78 -3.10
CA PRO A 19 -5.29 -6.36 -3.38
C PRO A 19 -3.87 -6.08 -3.85
N LEU A 20 -3.73 -5.31 -4.94
CA LEU A 20 -2.46 -4.97 -5.54
C LEU A 20 -1.72 -3.95 -4.64
N PRO A 21 -0.46 -4.21 -4.24
CA PRO A 21 0.29 -3.23 -3.49
C PRO A 21 0.55 -1.96 -4.32
N VAL A 22 0.43 -0.78 -3.71
CA VAL A 22 0.65 0.52 -4.39
C VAL A 22 2.03 0.60 -5.06
N ARG A 23 3.07 0.01 -4.45
CA ARG A 23 4.40 -0.09 -5.06
C ARG A 23 4.37 -0.82 -6.41
N ARG A 24 3.55 -1.86 -6.56
CA ARG A 24 3.42 -2.60 -7.82
C ARG A 24 2.71 -1.75 -8.87
N LEU A 25 1.67 -1.00 -8.48
CA LEU A 25 1.04 -0.03 -9.38
C LEU A 25 2.04 1.02 -9.86
N HIS A 26 2.88 1.56 -8.96
CA HIS A 26 3.96 2.48 -9.33
C HIS A 26 4.92 1.85 -10.34
N ASN A 27 5.35 0.59 -10.11
CA ASN A 27 6.22 -0.12 -11.06
C ASN A 27 5.58 -0.24 -12.44
N PHE A 28 4.27 -0.49 -12.55
CA PHE A 28 3.58 -0.60 -13.84
C PHE A 28 3.59 0.73 -14.60
N ILE A 29 3.29 1.83 -13.90
CA ILE A 29 3.32 3.18 -14.47
C ILE A 29 4.74 3.58 -14.90
N TYR A 30 5.74 3.23 -14.09
CA TYR A 30 7.14 3.49 -14.39
C TYR A 30 7.65 2.67 -15.58
N CYS A 31 7.45 1.35 -15.53
CA CYS A 31 7.84 0.42 -16.58
C CYS A 31 7.05 -0.89 -16.45
N GLN A 32 6.16 -1.13 -17.41
CA GLN A 32 5.33 -2.35 -17.46
C GLN A 32 6.16 -3.64 -17.44
N ARG A 33 7.36 -3.62 -18.02
CA ARG A 33 8.29 -4.76 -18.00
C ARG A 33 8.87 -5.01 -16.61
N LEU A 34 9.21 -3.96 -15.87
CA LEU A 34 9.66 -4.07 -14.48
C LEU A 34 8.56 -4.65 -13.59
N PHE A 35 7.32 -4.17 -13.77
CA PHE A 35 6.16 -4.75 -13.10
C PHE A 35 6.03 -6.25 -13.38
N TYR A 36 6.10 -6.65 -14.65
CA TYR A 36 6.01 -8.06 -15.03
C TYR A 36 7.06 -8.91 -14.31
N TYR A 37 8.35 -8.52 -14.37
CA TYR A 37 9.41 -9.26 -13.71
C TYR A 37 9.22 -9.33 -12.20
N GLN A 38 8.99 -8.19 -11.53
CA GLN A 38 8.99 -8.18 -10.07
C GLN A 38 7.69 -8.70 -9.43
N TRP A 39 6.57 -8.68 -10.15
CA TRP A 39 5.26 -9.06 -9.61
C TRP A 39 4.73 -10.37 -10.19
N VAL A 40 4.73 -10.51 -11.51
CA VAL A 40 4.18 -11.70 -12.17
C VAL A 40 5.17 -12.87 -12.08
N GLU A 41 6.43 -12.61 -12.39
CA GLU A 41 7.50 -13.63 -12.33
C GLU A 41 8.19 -13.70 -10.95
N ASN A 42 7.84 -12.79 -10.03
CA ASN A 42 8.44 -12.68 -8.70
C ASN A 42 9.98 -12.60 -8.70
N LEU A 43 10.56 -11.93 -9.71
CA LEU A 43 12.00 -11.71 -9.86
C LEU A 43 12.39 -10.35 -9.27
N PHE A 44 13.07 -10.37 -8.14
CA PHE A 44 13.65 -9.18 -7.53
C PHE A 44 15.02 -9.51 -6.95
N GLU A 45 16.04 -8.76 -7.36
CA GLU A 45 17.39 -8.87 -6.83
C GLU A 45 17.72 -7.61 -6.04
N GLU A 46 18.11 -7.79 -4.78
CA GLU A 46 18.48 -6.67 -3.93
C GLU A 46 19.84 -6.09 -4.35
N ASN A 47 19.93 -4.77 -4.42
CA ASN A 47 21.18 -4.05 -4.55
C ASN A 47 21.56 -3.36 -3.22
N ALA A 48 22.73 -2.72 -3.19
CA ALA A 48 23.20 -2.03 -1.99
C ALA A 48 22.21 -0.97 -1.47
N ASP A 49 21.57 -0.22 -2.37
CA ASP A 49 20.61 0.83 -2.02
C ASP A 49 19.32 0.25 -1.43
N THR A 50 18.80 -0.85 -1.98
CA THR A 50 17.59 -1.51 -1.46
C THR A 50 17.85 -2.14 -0.10
N ILE A 51 19.04 -2.71 0.12
CA ILE A 51 19.43 -3.26 1.43
C ILE A 51 19.54 -2.13 2.46
N ALA A 52 20.20 -1.04 2.11
CA ALA A 52 20.34 0.13 2.99
C ALA A 52 18.97 0.73 3.34
N GLY A 53 18.09 0.87 2.34
CA GLY A 53 16.71 1.33 2.52
C GLY A 53 15.92 0.44 3.47
N SER A 54 15.91 -0.87 3.24
CA SER A 54 15.24 -1.84 4.13
C SER A 54 15.77 -1.76 5.56
N HIS A 55 17.08 -1.60 5.76
CA HIS A 55 17.64 -1.44 7.09
C HIS A 55 17.19 -0.14 7.77
N ALA A 56 17.09 0.96 7.02
CA ALA A 56 16.60 2.24 7.53
C ALA A 56 15.12 2.19 7.94
N HIS A 57 14.27 1.54 7.13
CA HIS A 57 12.82 1.45 7.38
C HIS A 57 12.43 0.39 8.42
N ARG A 58 13.29 -0.58 8.74
CA ARG A 58 12.99 -1.71 9.65
C ARG A 58 12.31 -1.36 10.97
N ASN A 59 12.58 -0.19 11.55
CA ASN A 59 11.95 0.23 12.81
C ASN A 59 10.61 0.94 12.62
N VAL A 60 10.40 1.58 11.47
CA VAL A 60 9.18 2.31 11.09
C VAL A 60 8.13 1.36 10.52
N ASP A 61 8.58 0.33 9.80
CA ASP A 61 7.74 -0.75 9.27
C ASP A 61 7.10 -1.63 10.36
N LYS A 62 7.65 -1.59 11.59
CA LYS A 62 7.04 -2.29 12.72
C LYS A 62 5.71 -1.62 13.04
N PRO A 63 4.58 -2.36 12.99
CA PRO A 63 3.29 -1.78 13.31
C PRO A 63 3.35 -1.20 14.73
N SER A 64 2.95 0.07 14.87
CA SER A 64 2.76 0.67 16.17
C SER A 64 1.70 -0.14 16.93
N ASN A 65 2.04 -0.60 18.14
CA ASN A 65 1.08 -1.28 18.99
C ASN A 65 0.01 -0.28 19.44
N TYR A 66 -1.16 -0.33 18.81
CA TYR A 66 -2.31 0.44 19.25
C TYR A 66 -3.06 -0.38 20.28
N GLU A 67 -3.05 0.10 21.52
CA GLU A 67 -4.06 -0.26 22.52
C GLU A 67 -5.46 -0.08 21.90
N GLU A 68 -6.43 -0.91 22.30
CA GLU A 68 -7.77 -0.95 21.70
C GLU A 68 -8.42 0.44 21.58
N ASP A 69 -8.21 1.31 22.56
CA ASP A 69 -8.71 2.69 22.58
C ASP A 69 -8.27 3.54 21.37
N LYS A 70 -7.05 3.31 20.86
CA LYS A 70 -6.52 4.04 19.70
C LYS A 70 -7.01 3.46 18.37
N LYS A 71 -7.42 2.18 18.34
CA LYS A 71 -8.08 1.60 17.16
C LYS A 71 -9.49 2.16 16.99
N VAL A 72 -10.22 2.31 18.10
CA VAL A 72 -11.52 2.99 18.11
C VAL A 72 -11.37 4.45 17.66
N ALA A 73 -10.36 5.16 18.18
CA ALA A 73 -10.06 6.52 17.74
C ALA A 73 -9.68 6.60 16.25
N LEU A 74 -9.00 5.60 15.67
CA LEU A 74 -8.71 5.60 14.23
C LEU A 74 -10.00 5.53 13.37
N ALA A 75 -11.02 4.81 13.85
CA ALA A 75 -12.30 4.66 13.16
C ALA A 75 -13.24 5.88 13.33
N GLU A 76 -13.21 6.52 14.49
CA GLU A 76 -14.10 7.64 14.83
C GLU A 76 -13.47 9.03 14.58
N GLY A 77 -12.16 9.08 14.39
CA GLY A 77 -11.39 10.30 14.20
C GLY A 77 -10.27 10.40 15.23
N LEU A 78 -9.02 10.41 14.76
CA LEU A 78 -7.85 10.51 15.63
C LEU A 78 -7.92 11.81 16.45
N PRO A 79 -7.55 11.77 17.74
CA PRO A 79 -7.53 12.97 18.55
C PRO A 79 -6.52 13.97 17.97
N GLU A 80 -6.83 15.25 18.09
CA GLU A 80 -5.95 16.32 17.64
C GLU A 80 -4.56 16.17 18.29
N GLY A 81 -3.51 16.18 17.47
CA GLY A 81 -2.13 15.96 17.93
C GLY A 81 -1.69 14.49 18.00
N ALA A 82 -2.52 13.53 17.60
CA ALA A 82 -2.10 12.14 17.43
C ALA A 82 -0.93 12.03 16.43
N ARG A 83 0.09 11.23 16.78
CA ARG A 83 1.24 10.95 15.91
C ARG A 83 1.23 9.49 15.50
N LEU A 84 1.13 9.26 14.19
CA LEU A 84 1.30 7.95 13.56
C LEU A 84 2.69 7.91 12.89
N ARG A 85 3.36 6.76 12.92
CA ARG A 85 4.64 6.54 12.22
C ARG A 85 4.50 5.70 10.96
N SER A 86 3.39 4.97 10.85
CA SER A 86 3.03 4.23 9.65
C SER A 86 1.55 3.90 9.73
N LEU A 87 0.91 3.83 8.56
CA LEU A 87 -0.51 3.51 8.43
C LEU A 87 -0.72 2.60 7.23
N LYS A 88 -1.23 1.39 7.48
CA LYS A 88 -1.68 0.49 6.42
C LYS A 88 -3.09 0.89 6.00
N LEU A 89 -3.27 1.15 4.72
CA LEU A 89 -4.55 1.49 4.10
C LEU A 89 -4.89 0.47 3.01
N GLU A 90 -6.18 0.15 2.91
CA GLU A 90 -6.72 -0.75 1.90
C GLU A 90 -7.98 -0.13 1.30
N SER A 91 -8.15 -0.28 -0.01
CA SER A 91 -9.35 0.13 -0.73
C SER A 91 -9.86 -1.06 -1.53
N VAL A 92 -11.00 -1.61 -1.10
CA VAL A 92 -11.67 -2.73 -1.77
C VAL A 92 -12.14 -2.31 -3.17
N THR A 93 -12.75 -1.13 -3.29
CA THR A 93 -13.25 -0.60 -4.57
C THR A 93 -12.12 -0.42 -5.59
N LEU A 94 -10.91 -0.08 -5.16
CA LEU A 94 -9.77 0.07 -6.06
C LEU A 94 -8.94 -1.22 -6.18
N GLY A 95 -9.16 -2.21 -5.31
CA GLY A 95 -8.31 -3.39 -5.18
C GLY A 95 -6.87 -3.03 -4.83
N LEU A 96 -6.63 -2.00 -4.01
CA LEU A 96 -5.28 -1.49 -3.68
C LEU A 96 -4.99 -1.58 -2.19
N VAL A 97 -3.72 -1.87 -1.86
CA VAL A 97 -3.21 -1.85 -0.48
C VAL A 97 -1.86 -1.14 -0.41
N GLY A 98 -1.59 -0.41 0.67
CA GLY A 98 -0.32 0.27 0.86
C GLY A 98 -0.04 0.61 2.31
N VAL A 99 1.22 0.94 2.59
CA VAL A 99 1.65 1.52 3.86
C VAL A 99 2.14 2.93 3.56
N VAL A 100 1.64 3.89 4.33
CA VAL A 100 2.14 5.26 4.37
C VAL A 100 3.07 5.34 5.57
N ASP A 101 4.33 5.74 5.35
CA ASP A 101 5.33 6.01 6.40
C ASP A 101 5.14 7.40 7.04
#